data_AF-A0A843BGY2-F1
#
_entry.id   AF-A0A843BGY2-F1
#
_cell.length_a   1.000
_cell.length_b   1.000
_cell.length_c   1.000
_cell.angle_alpha   90.00
_cell.angle_beta   90.00
_cell.angle_gamma   90.00
#
_symmetry.space_group_name_H-M   'P 1'
#
loop_
_entity.id
_entity.type
_entity.pdbx_description
1 polymer ?
#
loop_
_entity_poly.entity_id
_entity_poly.type
_entity_poly.pdbx_seq_one_letter_code
_entity_poly.pdbx_strand_id
1 'polypeptide(L)'
;MFDSLRKSFSNLSRTLAEKELKDADIDDALSEMEMSLLQSDVALEVIENICSDLKKKLAGVSVNKKEIDTFVQEALAESVSDLFEGAGSLDVLDLIRKKNSQGDPFIVVFLGINGTGKTTTLAKFAHFLKRNNLTVAVAAADTFRAGAIEQIREHTERLQVKLVAQNYNSDPAAVAKDAAMYAKSHRVNCVLVDTAGRIQTSVNLMQQIEKITKVVRPDLKIFVGDSLAGNDAVSQAQEFHEYTRFDCSILTKSDADAKGGAALSIVKVTSKPILFLGVGQEYGDLEPFKKESFLEMLFGERQMVDKEIATKVRDTLLSPAASAEAPVQEPESGQAPEPEPEPPKPEPEPPAAAEPDGSDDPFSGI
;
A
#
# COMPACT_ATOMS: atom_id res chain seq x y z
N MET A 1 1.80 1.23 19.93
CA MET A 1 1.60 1.39 18.46
C MET A 1 2.18 0.14 17.83
N PHE A 2 1.42 -0.54 16.97
CA PHE A 2 1.86 -1.74 16.22
C PHE A 2 2.27 -2.96 17.07
N ASP A 3 1.79 -3.05 18.31
CA ASP A 3 2.11 -4.12 19.25
C ASP A 3 1.68 -5.52 18.77
N SER A 4 0.62 -5.60 17.96
CA SER A 4 0.14 -6.88 17.40
C SER A 4 1.13 -7.45 16.38
N LEU A 5 1.50 -6.67 15.37
CA LEU A 5 2.51 -7.04 14.37
C LEU A 5 3.84 -7.47 15.02
N ARG A 6 4.31 -6.68 15.99
CA ARG A 6 5.54 -6.98 16.72
C ARG A 6 5.48 -8.35 17.39
N LYS A 7 4.35 -8.68 18.05
CA LYS A 7 4.16 -10.00 18.68
C LYS A 7 4.15 -11.12 17.64
N SER A 8 3.43 -10.96 16.53
CA SER A 8 3.38 -11.95 15.44
C SER A 8 4.77 -12.29 14.92
N PHE A 9 5.58 -11.28 14.60
CA PHE A 9 6.95 -11.50 14.10
C PHE A 9 7.89 -12.09 15.15
N SER A 10 7.79 -11.66 16.41
CA SER A 10 8.59 -12.24 17.50
C SER A 10 8.25 -13.70 17.79
N ASN A 11 6.96 -14.07 17.72
CA ASN A 11 6.52 -15.44 17.95
C ASN A 11 7.03 -16.38 16.87
N LEU A 12 6.94 -15.97 15.60
CA LEU A 12 7.49 -16.76 14.49
C LEU A 12 8.98 -17.07 14.68
N SER A 13 9.75 -16.04 15.03
CA SER A 13 11.20 -16.15 15.20
C SER A 13 11.56 -17.14 16.32
N ARG A 14 10.80 -17.11 17.42
CA ARG A 14 10.93 -18.07 18.52
C ARG A 14 10.52 -19.49 18.14
N THR A 15 9.40 -19.68 17.46
CA THR A 15 8.91 -21.00 17.04
C THR A 15 9.91 -21.69 16.12
N LEU A 16 10.51 -20.94 15.18
CA LEU A 16 11.53 -21.47 14.28
C LEU A 16 12.87 -21.76 14.98
N ALA A 17 13.22 -21.00 16.02
CA ALA A 17 14.43 -21.27 16.80
C ALA A 17 14.34 -22.56 17.65
N GLU A 18 13.12 -22.96 18.05
CA GLU A 18 12.88 -24.19 18.81
C GLU A 18 12.79 -25.45 17.91
N LYS A 19 12.60 -25.28 16.60
CA LYS A 19 12.45 -26.35 15.60
C LYS A 19 13.68 -26.49 14.68
N GLU A 20 13.73 -27.56 13.89
CA GLU A 20 14.71 -27.66 12.79
C GLU A 20 14.16 -26.93 11.55
N LEU A 21 15.03 -26.27 10.77
CA LEU A 21 14.65 -25.59 9.51
C LEU A 21 14.38 -26.60 8.39
N LYS A 22 13.40 -27.50 8.61
CA LYS A 22 12.85 -28.38 7.58
C LYS A 22 11.63 -27.70 6.96
N ASP A 23 11.37 -27.99 5.69
CA ASP A 23 10.27 -27.37 4.94
C ASP A 23 8.91 -27.49 5.65
N ALA A 24 8.60 -28.64 6.24
CA ALA A 24 7.35 -28.85 6.97
C ALA A 24 7.24 -27.99 8.25
N ASP A 25 8.33 -27.86 9.00
CA ASP A 25 8.37 -27.04 10.22
C ASP A 25 8.26 -25.54 9.90
N ILE A 26 8.84 -25.12 8.76
CA ILE A 26 8.73 -23.76 8.22
C ILE A 26 7.28 -23.47 7.81
N ASP A 27 6.65 -24.38 7.07
CA ASP A 27 5.27 -24.21 6.58
C ASP A 27 4.26 -24.11 7.73
N ASP A 28 4.40 -24.93 8.77
CA ASP A 28 3.58 -24.85 9.97
C ASP A 28 3.72 -23.49 10.67
N ALA A 29 4.95 -23.01 10.84
CA ALA A 29 5.23 -21.75 11.52
C ALA A 29 4.74 -20.53 10.71
N LEU A 30 4.90 -20.57 9.38
CA LEU A 30 4.37 -19.54 8.48
C LEU A 30 2.84 -19.49 8.50
N SER A 31 2.18 -20.64 8.57
CA SER A 31 0.71 -20.71 8.67
C SER A 31 0.20 -20.09 9.98
N GLU A 32 0.91 -20.31 11.08
CA GLU A 32 0.59 -19.66 12.37
C GLU A 32 0.79 -18.14 12.30
N MET A 33 1.89 -17.69 11.67
CA MET A 33 2.13 -16.26 11.45
C MET A 33 1.03 -15.65 10.59
N GLU A 34 0.64 -16.30 9.50
CA GLU A 34 -0.40 -15.83 8.58
C GLU A 34 -1.70 -15.55 9.33
N MET A 35 -2.15 -16.49 10.17
CA MET A 35 -3.33 -16.31 11.02
C MET A 35 -3.19 -15.12 11.98
N SER A 36 -2.00 -14.92 12.55
CA SER A 36 -1.73 -13.79 13.45
C SER A 36 -1.73 -12.43 12.73
N LEU A 37 -1.19 -12.38 11.50
CA LEU A 37 -1.17 -11.18 10.67
C LEU A 37 -2.58 -10.83 10.16
N LEU A 38 -3.39 -11.83 9.80
CA LEU A 38 -4.80 -11.63 9.45
C LEU A 38 -5.59 -10.99 10.61
N GLN A 39 -5.36 -11.44 11.85
CA GLN A 39 -5.97 -10.84 13.05
C GLN A 39 -5.49 -9.40 13.31
N SER A 40 -4.33 -9.05 12.77
CA SER A 40 -3.71 -7.73 12.87
C SER A 40 -4.10 -6.78 11.73
N ASP A 41 -5.16 -7.10 10.98
CA ASP A 41 -5.66 -6.34 9.83
C ASP A 41 -4.59 -6.09 8.75
N VAL A 42 -3.71 -7.05 8.55
CA VAL A 42 -2.83 -7.10 7.38
C VAL A 42 -3.61 -7.75 6.24
N ALA A 43 -3.57 -7.14 5.04
CA ALA A 43 -4.28 -7.69 3.89
C ALA A 43 -3.67 -9.03 3.46
N LEU A 44 -4.51 -9.99 3.06
CA LEU A 44 -4.08 -11.35 2.71
C LEU A 44 -2.96 -11.37 1.66
N GLU A 45 -3.10 -10.57 0.60
CA GLU A 45 -2.07 -10.46 -0.44
C GLU A 45 -0.69 -10.06 0.15
N VAL A 46 -0.66 -9.18 1.15
CA VAL A 46 0.57 -8.74 1.81
C VAL A 46 1.18 -9.89 2.61
N ILE A 47 0.34 -10.64 3.31
CA ILE A 47 0.76 -11.79 4.12
C ILE A 47 1.35 -12.87 3.22
N GLU A 48 0.66 -13.23 2.13
CA GLU A 48 1.12 -14.21 1.16
C GLU A 48 2.49 -13.82 0.57
N ASN A 49 2.68 -12.53 0.25
CA ASN A 49 3.97 -12.03 -0.23
C ASN A 49 5.06 -12.19 0.84
N ILE A 50 4.80 -11.77 2.09
CA ILE A 50 5.78 -11.88 3.18
C ILE A 50 6.13 -13.34 3.47
N CYS A 51 5.13 -14.24 3.53
CA CYS A 51 5.33 -15.67 3.75
C CYS A 51 6.11 -16.30 2.59
N SER A 52 5.78 -15.97 1.34
CA SER A 52 6.49 -16.49 0.16
C SER A 52 7.95 -16.05 0.14
N ASP A 53 8.20 -14.76 0.38
CA ASP A 53 9.56 -14.21 0.39
C ASP A 53 10.36 -14.78 1.55
N LEU A 54 9.77 -14.92 2.73
CA LEU A 54 10.43 -15.53 3.87
C LEU A 54 10.73 -17.02 3.63
N LYS A 55 9.79 -17.79 3.07
CA LYS A 55 10.01 -19.20 2.75
C LYS A 55 11.23 -19.38 1.83
N LYS A 56 11.36 -18.53 0.80
CA LYS A 56 12.53 -18.52 -0.09
C LYS A 56 13.82 -18.18 0.65
N LYS A 57 13.79 -17.23 1.59
CA LYS A 57 14.95 -16.80 2.39
C LYS A 57 15.40 -17.85 3.42
N LEU A 58 14.47 -18.66 3.93
CA LEU A 58 14.76 -19.67 4.95
C LEU A 58 15.06 -21.06 4.36
N ALA A 59 14.49 -21.40 3.20
CA ALA A 59 14.65 -22.71 2.58
C ALA A 59 16.12 -22.99 2.22
N GLY A 60 16.64 -24.12 2.68
CA GLY A 60 18.00 -24.57 2.39
C GLY A 60 19.11 -23.88 3.19
N VAL A 61 18.78 -22.96 4.10
CA VAL A 61 19.78 -22.27 4.94
C VAL A 61 20.07 -23.08 6.20
N SER A 62 21.34 -23.42 6.40
CA SER A 62 21.82 -24.03 7.64
C SER A 62 22.34 -22.96 8.59
N VAL A 63 21.56 -22.63 9.61
CA VAL A 63 21.91 -21.67 10.66
C VAL A 63 22.13 -22.40 11.97
N ASN A 64 23.07 -21.91 12.79
CA ASN A 64 23.25 -22.43 14.14
C ASN A 64 21.97 -22.20 14.96
N LYS A 65 21.51 -23.18 15.74
CA LYS A 65 20.28 -23.07 16.57
C LYS A 65 20.24 -21.81 17.45
N LYS A 66 21.40 -21.30 17.87
CA LYS A 66 21.51 -20.07 18.66
C LYS A 66 21.29 -18.77 17.87
N GLU A 67 21.41 -18.82 16.55
CA GLU A 67 21.33 -17.66 15.64
C GLU A 67 20.03 -17.64 14.82
N ILE A 68 19.22 -18.71 14.87
CA ILE A 68 17.98 -18.82 14.07
C ILE A 68 17.00 -17.68 14.39
N ASP A 69 16.79 -17.35 15.67
CA ASP A 69 15.87 -16.26 16.06
C ASP A 69 16.28 -14.93 15.41
N THR A 70 17.56 -14.55 15.52
CA THR A 70 18.11 -13.34 14.90
C THR A 70 18.01 -13.39 13.38
N PHE A 71 18.35 -14.52 12.76
CA PHE A 71 18.29 -14.70 11.32
C PHE A 71 16.86 -14.53 10.77
N VAL A 72 15.86 -15.12 11.43
CA VAL A 72 14.45 -14.98 11.03
C VAL A 72 13.97 -13.54 11.19
N GLN A 73 14.32 -12.87 12.30
CA GLN A 73 13.98 -11.46 12.52
C GLN A 73 14.60 -10.55 11.45
N GLU A 74 15.86 -10.78 11.08
CA GLU A 74 16.53 -10.02 10.01
C GLU A 74 15.89 -10.27 8.65
N ALA A 75 15.60 -11.53 8.30
CA ALA A 75 14.95 -11.88 7.04
C ALA A 75 13.55 -11.24 6.92
N LEU A 76 12.77 -11.24 8.01
CA LEU A 76 11.48 -10.54 8.09
C LEU A 76 11.65 -9.03 7.95
N ALA A 77 12.58 -8.44 8.69
CA ALA A 77 12.83 -7.00 8.68
C ALA A 77 13.25 -6.52 7.29
N GLU A 78 14.06 -7.31 6.58
CA GLU A 78 14.44 -7.05 5.20
C GLU A 78 13.26 -7.19 4.25
N SER A 79 12.45 -8.27 4.35
CA SER A 79 11.25 -8.41 3.52
C SER A 79 10.28 -7.24 3.70
N VAL A 80 10.08 -6.76 4.94
CA VAL A 80 9.27 -5.55 5.20
C VAL A 80 9.96 -4.30 4.67
N SER A 81 11.29 -4.18 4.81
CA SER A 81 12.06 -3.04 4.29
C SER A 81 11.96 -2.93 2.77
N ASP A 82 12.06 -4.04 2.06
CA ASP A 82 11.98 -4.12 0.59
C ASP A 82 10.64 -3.58 0.08
N LEU A 83 9.54 -3.84 0.81
CA LEU A 83 8.22 -3.28 0.49
C LEU A 83 8.19 -1.76 0.53
N PHE A 84 8.82 -1.14 1.54
CA PHE A 84 8.91 0.32 1.64
C PHE A 84 9.89 0.92 0.64
N GLU A 85 10.99 0.21 0.31
CA GLU A 85 11.94 0.67 -0.71
C GLU A 85 11.33 0.69 -2.11
N GLY A 86 10.54 -0.32 -2.47
CA GLY A 86 9.83 -0.37 -3.75
C GLY A 86 8.83 0.77 -3.93
N ALA A 87 8.27 1.31 -2.84
CA ALA A 87 7.39 2.47 -2.87
C ALA A 87 8.13 3.81 -3.06
N GLY A 88 9.44 3.84 -2.81
CA GLY A 88 10.28 5.03 -2.92
C GLY A 88 10.12 6.01 -1.76
N SER A 89 10.65 7.22 -1.93
CA SER A 89 10.56 8.31 -0.94
C SER A 89 10.30 9.64 -1.64
N LEU A 90 9.75 10.60 -0.90
CA LEU A 90 9.32 11.88 -1.45
C LEU A 90 9.69 13.01 -0.48
N ASP A 91 10.56 13.92 -0.90
CA ASP A 91 10.85 15.15 -0.18
C ASP A 91 9.90 16.26 -0.67
N VAL A 92 8.83 16.48 0.07
CA VAL A 92 7.80 17.45 -0.30
C VAL A 92 8.33 18.88 -0.32
N LEU A 93 9.29 19.21 0.55
CA LEU A 93 9.83 20.56 0.65
C LEU A 93 10.74 20.86 -0.55
N ASP A 94 11.55 19.88 -0.97
CA ASP A 94 12.38 20.02 -2.18
C ASP A 94 11.51 20.17 -3.44
N LEU A 95 10.47 19.35 -3.59
CA LEU A 95 9.53 19.44 -4.71
C LEU A 95 8.85 20.81 -4.79
N ILE A 96 8.38 21.35 -3.66
CA ILE A 96 7.77 22.68 -3.59
C ILE A 96 8.79 23.75 -4.01
N ARG A 97 10.01 23.73 -3.46
CA ARG A 97 11.06 24.70 -3.78
C ARG A 97 11.46 24.65 -5.26
N LYS A 98 11.61 23.44 -5.81
CA LYS A 98 11.91 23.23 -7.23
C LYS A 98 10.83 23.83 -8.12
N LYS A 99 9.54 23.60 -7.83
CA LYS A 99 8.43 24.20 -8.57
C LYS A 99 8.40 25.72 -8.43
N ASN A 100 8.55 26.23 -7.22
CA ASN A 100 8.55 27.68 -6.97
C ASN A 100 9.71 28.41 -7.67
N SER A 101 10.87 27.76 -7.85
CA SER A 101 11.99 28.34 -8.62
C SER A 101 11.65 28.62 -10.09
N GLN A 102 10.61 27.95 -10.63
CA GLN A 102 10.09 28.16 -11.97
C GLN A 102 9.02 29.28 -12.01
N GLY A 103 8.69 29.88 -10.86
CA GLY A 103 7.69 30.95 -10.74
C GLY A 103 6.25 30.46 -10.59
N ASP A 104 6.04 29.15 -10.40
CA ASP A 104 4.71 28.56 -10.24
C ASP A 104 4.47 28.07 -8.80
N PRO A 105 3.24 28.20 -8.27
CA PRO A 105 2.86 27.61 -6.99
C PRO A 105 2.82 26.08 -7.11
N PHE A 106 3.13 25.39 -6.02
CA PHE A 106 2.97 23.94 -5.91
C PHE A 106 1.54 23.59 -5.49
N ILE A 107 0.87 22.67 -6.17
CA ILE A 107 -0.54 22.36 -5.92
C ILE A 107 -0.66 20.95 -5.33
N VAL A 108 -1.21 20.86 -4.12
CA VAL A 108 -1.46 19.60 -3.40
C VAL A 108 -2.95 19.35 -3.28
N VAL A 109 -3.41 18.16 -3.67
CA VAL A 109 -4.81 17.73 -3.53
C VAL A 109 -4.91 16.63 -2.49
N PHE A 110 -5.78 16.82 -1.49
CA PHE A 110 -6.03 15.84 -0.43
C PHE A 110 -7.27 15.01 -0.78
N LEU A 111 -7.12 13.69 -0.78
CA LEU A 111 -8.11 12.71 -1.19
C LEU A 111 -8.44 11.75 -0.04
N GLY A 112 -9.60 11.08 -0.12
CA GLY A 112 -10.04 10.09 0.87
C GLY A 112 -11.49 10.27 1.30
N ILE A 113 -12.02 9.31 2.06
CA ILE A 113 -13.43 9.30 2.48
C ILE A 113 -13.70 10.21 3.69
N ASN A 114 -14.97 10.33 4.07
CA ASN A 114 -15.33 11.09 5.27
C ASN A 114 -14.84 10.40 6.54
N GLY A 115 -14.49 11.19 7.55
CA GLY A 115 -14.10 10.67 8.87
C GLY A 115 -12.63 10.23 8.98
N THR A 116 -11.86 10.20 7.89
CA THR A 116 -10.42 9.85 7.91
C THR A 116 -9.52 10.99 8.36
N GLY A 117 -10.07 12.18 8.63
CA GLY A 117 -9.30 13.33 9.11
C GLY A 117 -8.65 14.19 8.02
N LYS A 118 -9.14 14.17 6.77
CA LYS A 118 -8.64 15.00 5.64
C LYS A 118 -8.45 16.49 5.98
N THR A 119 -9.53 17.18 6.36
CA THR A 119 -9.51 18.62 6.64
C THR A 119 -8.52 18.97 7.76
N THR A 120 -8.50 18.19 8.84
CA THR A 120 -7.55 18.35 9.94
C THR A 120 -6.11 18.08 9.48
N THR A 121 -5.89 17.04 8.68
CA THR A 121 -4.57 16.68 8.13
C THR A 121 -4.04 17.76 7.20
N LEU A 122 -4.90 18.35 6.36
CA LEU A 122 -4.56 19.48 5.52
C LEU A 122 -4.14 20.68 6.38
N ALA A 123 -4.85 20.97 7.47
CA ALA A 123 -4.47 22.05 8.38
C ALA A 123 -3.13 21.80 9.09
N LYS A 124 -2.87 20.55 9.54
CA LYS A 124 -1.56 20.13 10.07
C LYS A 124 -0.45 20.27 9.02
N PHE A 125 -0.73 19.87 7.78
CA PHE A 125 0.23 20.00 6.67
C PHE A 125 0.50 21.48 6.35
N ALA A 126 -0.52 22.33 6.36
CA ALA A 126 -0.36 23.78 6.23
C ALA A 126 0.53 24.36 7.35
N HIS A 127 0.31 23.92 8.60
CA HIS A 127 1.16 24.29 9.73
C HIS A 127 2.62 23.84 9.54
N PHE A 128 2.83 22.59 9.10
CA PHE A 128 4.15 22.05 8.77
C PHE A 128 4.85 22.90 7.69
N LEU A 129 4.17 23.25 6.60
CA LEU A 129 4.73 24.09 5.54
C LEU A 129 5.09 25.50 6.06
N LYS A 130 4.21 26.12 6.86
CA LYS A 130 4.48 27.42 7.48
C LYS A 130 5.71 27.39 8.38
N ARG A 131 5.88 26.35 9.20
CA ARG A 131 7.08 26.18 10.04
C ARG A 131 8.36 26.04 9.22
N ASN A 132 8.24 25.62 7.96
CA ASN A 132 9.34 25.56 6.99
C ASN A 132 9.45 26.81 6.11
N ASN A 133 8.89 27.95 6.55
CA ASN A 133 8.93 29.24 5.87
C ASN A 133 8.28 29.27 4.48
N LEU A 134 7.30 28.38 4.24
CA LEU A 134 6.51 28.37 3.01
C LEU A 134 5.16 29.05 3.24
N THR A 135 4.76 29.90 2.31
CA THR A 135 3.44 30.52 2.29
C THR A 135 2.40 29.57 1.70
N VAL A 136 1.19 29.57 2.27
CA VAL A 136 0.14 28.61 1.92
C VAL A 136 -1.19 29.32 1.65
N ALA A 137 -1.89 28.87 0.62
CA ALA A 137 -3.30 29.15 0.38
C ALA A 137 -4.09 27.83 0.38
N VAL A 138 -5.35 27.88 0.81
CA VAL A 138 -6.23 26.72 0.91
C VAL A 138 -7.45 26.91 0.03
N ALA A 139 -7.85 25.86 -0.69
CA ALA A 139 -9.08 25.80 -1.46
C ALA A 139 -10.10 24.89 -0.76
N ALA A 140 -11.27 25.43 -0.39
CA ALA A 140 -12.38 24.65 0.16
C ALA A 140 -13.17 23.97 -0.97
N ALA A 141 -12.66 22.85 -1.48
CA ALA A 141 -13.27 22.12 -2.60
C ALA A 141 -14.32 21.07 -2.16
N ASP A 142 -14.56 20.87 -0.86
CA ASP A 142 -15.79 20.23 -0.35
C ASP A 142 -16.95 21.24 -0.36
N THR A 143 -17.47 21.56 -1.55
CA THR A 143 -18.46 22.62 -1.75
C THR A 143 -19.88 22.25 -1.32
N PHE A 144 -20.10 20.99 -0.93
CA PHE A 144 -21.41 20.43 -0.57
C PHE A 144 -21.62 20.30 0.95
N ARG A 145 -20.57 20.35 1.76
CA ARG A 145 -20.71 20.21 3.21
C ARG A 145 -20.42 21.55 3.88
N ALA A 146 -21.47 22.29 4.24
CA ALA A 146 -21.34 23.60 4.88
C ALA A 146 -20.47 23.54 6.14
N GLY A 147 -20.60 22.48 6.95
CA GLY A 147 -19.75 22.26 8.12
C GLY A 147 -18.27 22.00 7.78
N ALA A 148 -17.97 21.41 6.62
CA ALA A 148 -16.58 21.23 6.17
C ALA A 148 -15.95 22.57 5.77
N ILE A 149 -16.71 23.42 5.07
CA ILE A 149 -16.28 24.78 4.71
C ILE A 149 -16.02 25.62 5.96
N GLU A 150 -16.89 25.53 6.96
CA GLU A 150 -16.70 26.28 8.22
C GLU A 150 -15.53 25.73 9.04
N GLN A 151 -15.38 24.41 9.11
CA GLN A 151 -14.24 23.78 9.77
C GLN A 151 -12.91 24.21 9.14
N ILE A 152 -12.80 24.18 7.80
CA ILE A 152 -11.56 24.62 7.16
C ILE A 152 -11.35 26.12 7.32
N ARG A 153 -12.42 26.93 7.34
CA ARG A 153 -12.34 28.37 7.63
C ARG A 153 -11.73 28.64 9.00
N GLU A 154 -12.23 28.01 10.05
CA GLU A 154 -11.65 28.15 11.38
C GLU A 154 -10.16 27.78 11.42
N HIS A 155 -9.78 26.67 10.77
CA HIS A 155 -8.37 26.28 10.67
C HIS A 155 -7.54 27.34 9.94
N THR A 156 -8.03 27.86 8.81
CA THR A 156 -7.31 28.87 8.04
C THR A 156 -7.15 30.19 8.80
N GLU A 157 -8.15 30.61 9.58
CA GLU A 157 -8.09 31.82 10.40
C GLU A 157 -7.08 31.65 11.54
N ARG A 158 -7.13 30.52 12.27
CA ARG A 158 -6.16 30.22 13.34
C ARG A 158 -4.73 30.12 12.81
N LEU A 159 -4.56 29.54 11.63
CA LEU A 159 -3.26 29.43 10.96
C LEU A 159 -2.88 30.70 10.18
N GLN A 160 -3.74 31.71 10.10
CA GLN A 160 -3.51 32.93 9.31
C GLN A 160 -3.07 32.61 7.87
N VAL A 161 -3.76 31.70 7.20
CA VAL A 161 -3.54 31.35 5.78
C VAL A 161 -4.73 31.78 4.95
N LYS A 162 -4.50 32.08 3.67
CA LYS A 162 -5.58 32.50 2.79
C LYS A 162 -6.52 31.33 2.51
N LEU A 163 -7.80 31.48 2.84
CA LEU A 163 -8.86 30.62 2.33
C LEU A 163 -9.44 31.18 1.02
N VAL A 164 -9.57 30.31 0.03
CA VAL A 164 -10.36 30.49 -1.18
C VAL A 164 -11.55 29.55 -1.10
N ALA A 165 -12.73 30.13 -1.05
CA ALA A 165 -14.01 29.42 -1.01
C ALA A 165 -15.00 30.20 -1.86
N GLN A 166 -15.92 29.49 -2.51
CA GLN A 166 -17.04 30.07 -3.23
C GLN A 166 -18.35 29.77 -2.50
N ASN A 167 -19.48 30.18 -3.08
CA ASN A 167 -20.81 29.87 -2.57
C ASN A 167 -21.05 28.36 -2.48
N TYR A 168 -21.97 27.97 -1.61
CA TYR A 168 -22.40 26.57 -1.46
C TYR A 168 -22.88 26.00 -2.80
N ASN A 169 -22.61 24.70 -3.05
CA ASN A 169 -22.87 24.01 -4.32
C ASN A 169 -22.14 24.58 -5.55
N SER A 170 -21.09 25.38 -5.35
CA SER A 170 -20.17 25.76 -6.41
C SER A 170 -19.38 24.56 -6.95
N ASP A 171 -18.81 24.72 -8.14
CA ASP A 171 -17.95 23.71 -8.76
C ASP A 171 -16.61 23.58 -8.01
N PRO A 172 -16.30 22.43 -7.39
CA PRO A 172 -15.03 22.22 -6.67
C PRO A 172 -13.78 22.54 -7.51
N ALA A 173 -13.83 22.24 -8.80
CA ALA A 173 -12.72 22.48 -9.71
C ALA A 173 -12.49 23.99 -9.96
N ALA A 174 -13.56 24.79 -9.94
CA ALA A 174 -13.45 26.24 -10.05
C ALA A 174 -12.81 26.85 -8.80
N VAL A 175 -13.21 26.39 -7.60
CA VAL A 175 -12.59 26.83 -6.33
C VAL A 175 -11.08 26.53 -6.30
N ALA A 176 -10.69 25.32 -6.71
CA ALA A 176 -9.28 24.93 -6.79
C ALA A 176 -8.50 25.77 -7.82
N LYS A 177 -9.11 26.08 -8.97
CA LYS A 177 -8.51 26.92 -10.02
C LYS A 177 -8.32 28.36 -9.54
N ASP A 178 -9.29 28.93 -8.85
CA ASP A 178 -9.20 30.28 -8.28
C ASP A 178 -8.10 30.37 -7.23
N ALA A 179 -7.93 29.33 -6.41
CA ALA A 179 -6.83 29.25 -5.45
C ALA A 179 -5.46 29.19 -6.14
N ALA A 180 -5.33 28.42 -7.22
CA ALA A 180 -4.11 28.39 -8.03
C ALA A 180 -3.80 29.76 -8.65
N MET A 181 -4.80 30.46 -9.19
CA MET A 181 -4.63 31.81 -9.74
C MET A 181 -4.27 32.85 -8.68
N TYR A 182 -4.91 32.77 -7.50
CA TYR A 182 -4.57 33.61 -6.36
C TYR A 182 -3.11 33.38 -5.95
N ALA A 183 -2.70 32.12 -5.78
CA ALA A 183 -1.35 31.78 -5.37
C ALA A 183 -0.30 32.27 -6.37
N LYS A 184 -0.55 32.11 -7.68
CA LYS A 184 0.33 32.62 -8.73
C LYS A 184 0.45 34.14 -8.71
N SER A 185 -0.65 34.87 -8.56
CA SER A 185 -0.64 36.34 -8.54
C SER A 185 -0.01 36.93 -7.27
N HIS A 186 -0.12 36.22 -6.14
CA HIS A 186 0.40 36.68 -4.84
C HIS A 186 1.74 36.01 -4.46
N ARG A 187 2.34 35.22 -5.37
CA ARG A 187 3.59 34.47 -5.14
C ARG A 187 3.55 33.58 -3.90
N VAL A 188 2.40 32.95 -3.67
CA VAL A 188 2.23 31.95 -2.61
C VAL A 188 2.92 30.66 -3.03
N ASN A 189 3.65 30.03 -2.11
CA ASN A 189 4.46 28.86 -2.42
C ASN A 189 3.63 27.62 -2.72
N CYS A 190 2.56 27.39 -1.96
CA CYS A 190 1.78 26.16 -2.03
C CYS A 190 0.26 26.40 -1.93
N VAL A 191 -0.51 25.64 -2.71
CA VAL A 191 -1.97 25.56 -2.63
C VAL A 191 -2.37 24.19 -2.13
N LEU A 192 -3.18 24.14 -1.07
CA LEU A 192 -3.74 22.91 -0.55
C LEU A 192 -5.24 22.84 -0.88
N VAL A 193 -5.67 21.77 -1.53
CA VAL A 193 -7.06 21.58 -1.95
C VAL A 193 -7.73 20.55 -1.06
N ASP A 194 -8.72 20.97 -0.27
CA ASP A 194 -9.55 20.09 0.58
C ASP A 194 -10.72 19.55 -0.25
N THR A 195 -10.68 18.29 -0.69
CA THR A 195 -11.78 17.71 -1.48
C THR A 195 -12.84 17.08 -0.59
N ALA A 196 -14.04 16.89 -1.14
CA ALA A 196 -15.06 16.09 -0.48
C ALA A 196 -14.56 14.66 -0.17
N GLY A 197 -15.04 14.08 0.93
CA GLY A 197 -15.05 12.63 1.13
C GLY A 197 -16.47 12.13 1.00
N ARG A 198 -16.70 10.96 0.40
CA ARG A 198 -18.00 10.27 0.46
C ARG A 198 -17.72 8.78 0.52
N ILE A 199 -18.46 8.07 1.38
CA ILE A 199 -18.27 6.63 1.67
C ILE A 199 -19.05 5.77 0.68
N GLN A 200 -20.19 6.25 0.17
CA GLN A 200 -21.06 5.47 -0.72
C GLN A 200 -21.31 6.20 -2.04
N THR A 201 -21.19 5.45 -3.13
CA THR A 201 -21.22 5.84 -4.56
C THR A 201 -20.00 6.62 -5.05
N SER A 202 -18.94 5.87 -5.36
CA SER A 202 -17.62 6.34 -5.79
C SER A 202 -17.63 7.08 -7.12
N VAL A 203 -18.53 6.78 -8.06
CA VAL A 203 -18.50 7.37 -9.41
C VAL A 203 -18.57 8.90 -9.41
N ASN A 204 -19.53 9.49 -8.67
CA ASN A 204 -19.70 10.95 -8.67
C ASN A 204 -18.53 11.66 -7.97
N LEU A 205 -18.02 11.09 -6.87
CA LEU A 205 -16.86 11.65 -6.15
C LEU A 205 -15.60 11.54 -7.02
N MET A 206 -15.36 10.39 -7.64
CA MET A 206 -14.19 10.17 -8.50
C MET A 206 -14.24 11.07 -9.73
N GLN A 207 -15.41 11.27 -10.36
CA GLN A 207 -15.58 12.24 -11.45
C GLN A 207 -15.26 13.68 -11.00
N GLN A 208 -15.65 14.07 -9.78
CA GLN A 208 -15.30 15.37 -9.24
C GLN A 208 -13.79 15.51 -9.02
N ILE A 209 -13.14 14.50 -8.44
CA ILE A 209 -11.68 14.48 -8.23
C ILE A 209 -10.94 14.49 -9.58
N GLU A 210 -11.40 13.72 -10.55
CA GLU A 210 -10.83 13.69 -11.90
C GLU A 210 -10.95 15.06 -12.56
N LYS A 211 -12.10 15.73 -12.42
CA LYS A 211 -12.31 17.09 -12.91
C LYS A 211 -11.36 18.09 -12.25
N ILE A 212 -11.21 18.05 -10.92
CA ILE A 212 -10.23 18.89 -10.20
C ILE A 212 -8.84 18.64 -10.78
N THR A 213 -8.43 17.36 -10.87
CA THR A 213 -7.11 16.96 -11.38
C THR A 213 -6.85 17.47 -12.80
N LYS A 214 -7.83 17.38 -13.69
CA LYS A 214 -7.74 17.91 -15.06
C LYS A 214 -7.61 19.43 -15.10
N VAL A 215 -8.34 20.15 -14.24
CA VAL A 215 -8.39 21.62 -14.24
C VAL A 215 -7.15 22.24 -13.61
N VAL A 216 -6.70 21.73 -12.47
CA VAL A 216 -5.57 22.33 -11.73
C VAL A 216 -4.23 21.64 -11.95
N ARG A 217 -4.22 20.40 -12.51
CA ARG A 217 -3.01 19.60 -12.74
C ARG A 217 -2.11 19.56 -11.49
N PRO A 218 -2.57 18.91 -10.41
CA PRO A 218 -1.87 18.92 -9.13
C PRO A 218 -0.46 18.34 -9.27
N ASP A 219 0.49 18.95 -8.56
CA ASP A 219 1.86 18.46 -8.48
C ASP A 219 1.99 17.29 -7.49
N LEU A 220 1.05 17.18 -6.54
CA LEU A 220 0.99 16.09 -5.57
C LEU A 220 -0.45 15.75 -5.18
N LYS A 221 -0.80 14.47 -5.22
CA LYS A 221 -2.07 13.94 -4.70
C LYS A 221 -1.78 13.08 -3.48
N ILE A 222 -2.40 13.44 -2.36
CA ILE A 222 -2.22 12.76 -1.08
C ILE A 222 -3.50 12.03 -0.72
N PHE A 223 -3.44 10.72 -0.54
CA PHE A 223 -4.52 9.96 0.08
C PHE A 223 -4.43 10.05 1.60
N VAL A 224 -5.53 10.38 2.28
CA VAL A 224 -5.62 10.41 3.74
C VAL A 224 -6.47 9.26 4.23
N GLY A 225 -5.81 8.27 4.85
CA GLY A 225 -6.42 7.06 5.39
C GLY A 225 -6.51 7.08 6.92
N ASP A 226 -7.50 6.38 7.46
CA ASP A 226 -7.62 6.13 8.90
C ASP A 226 -6.92 4.82 9.26
N SER A 227 -5.87 4.88 10.10
CA SER A 227 -5.12 3.67 10.50
C SER A 227 -6.00 2.67 11.24
N LEU A 228 -7.00 3.16 11.99
CA LEU A 228 -7.89 2.31 12.80
C LEU A 228 -8.92 1.55 11.97
N ALA A 229 -9.11 1.92 10.71
CA ALA A 229 -10.06 1.26 9.83
C ALA A 229 -9.52 -0.07 9.25
N GLY A 230 -8.25 -0.41 9.50
CA GLY A 230 -7.68 -1.70 9.11
C GLY A 230 -7.83 -1.98 7.60
N ASN A 231 -8.41 -3.14 7.25
CA ASN A 231 -8.64 -3.55 5.88
C ASN A 231 -9.58 -2.63 5.07
N ASP A 232 -10.46 -1.88 5.72
CA ASP A 232 -11.29 -0.88 5.03
C ASP A 232 -10.42 0.25 4.47
N ALA A 233 -9.40 0.69 5.22
CA ALA A 233 -8.46 1.70 4.74
C ALA A 233 -7.65 1.20 3.54
N VAL A 234 -7.27 -0.08 3.54
CA VAL A 234 -6.57 -0.73 2.42
C VAL A 234 -7.44 -0.75 1.17
N SER A 235 -8.69 -1.20 1.31
CA SER A 235 -9.65 -1.27 0.20
C SER A 235 -9.93 0.12 -0.38
N GLN A 236 -10.07 1.13 0.48
CA GLN A 236 -10.24 2.52 0.05
C GLN A 236 -8.99 3.05 -0.66
N ALA A 237 -7.80 2.78 -0.12
CA ALA A 237 -6.55 3.21 -0.75
C ALA A 237 -6.40 2.61 -2.15
N GLN A 238 -6.72 1.32 -2.32
CA GLN A 238 -6.72 0.64 -3.60
C GLN A 238 -7.70 1.31 -4.59
N GLU A 239 -8.96 1.49 -4.20
CA GLU A 239 -9.97 2.13 -5.05
C GLU A 239 -9.53 3.55 -5.45
N PHE A 240 -9.13 4.39 -4.49
CA PHE A 240 -8.65 5.74 -4.80
C PHE A 240 -7.41 5.73 -5.71
N HIS A 241 -6.52 4.75 -5.54
CA HIS A 241 -5.33 4.66 -6.37
C HIS A 241 -5.67 4.32 -7.82
N GLU A 242 -6.62 3.40 -8.05
CA GLU A 242 -7.08 3.02 -9.39
C GLU A 242 -7.62 4.23 -10.17
N TYR A 243 -8.45 5.06 -9.54
CA TYR A 243 -9.07 6.22 -10.20
C TYR A 243 -8.17 7.45 -10.29
N THR A 244 -7.41 7.74 -9.24
CA THR A 244 -6.73 9.05 -9.11
C THR A 244 -5.23 8.96 -9.33
N ARG A 245 -4.66 7.75 -9.24
CA ARG A 245 -3.22 7.50 -9.27
C ARG A 245 -2.49 8.44 -8.32
N PHE A 246 -2.94 8.50 -7.07
CA PHE A 246 -2.32 9.37 -6.08
C PHE A 246 -0.85 8.99 -5.82
N ASP A 247 -0.09 9.93 -5.28
CA ASP A 247 1.37 9.87 -5.27
C ASP A 247 1.92 9.39 -3.92
N CYS A 248 1.23 9.69 -2.82
CA CYS A 248 1.60 9.25 -1.47
C CYS A 248 0.39 9.21 -0.53
N SER A 249 0.57 8.59 0.64
CA SER A 249 -0.45 8.49 1.68
C SER A 249 -0.05 9.23 2.96
N ILE A 250 -1.04 9.72 3.71
CA ILE A 250 -0.91 10.12 5.12
C ILE A 250 -1.89 9.28 5.91
N LEU A 251 -1.41 8.62 6.97
CA LEU A 251 -2.26 7.81 7.83
C LEU A 251 -2.56 8.58 9.12
N THR A 252 -3.82 8.65 9.50
CA THR A 252 -4.27 9.37 10.70
C THR A 252 -4.60 8.41 11.83
N LYS A 253 -4.73 8.94 13.05
CA LYS A 253 -5.05 8.19 14.27
C LYS A 253 -4.05 7.06 14.54
N SER A 254 -2.82 7.21 14.05
CA SER A 254 -1.79 6.18 14.16
C SER A 254 -1.34 6.00 15.60
N ASP A 255 -1.48 7.02 16.45
CA ASP A 255 -1.25 6.97 17.90
C ASP A 255 -2.11 5.91 18.61
N ALA A 256 -3.32 5.67 18.11
CA ALA A 256 -4.25 4.69 18.66
C ALA A 256 -4.17 3.31 17.95
N ASP A 257 -3.37 3.19 16.88
CA ASP A 257 -3.26 1.95 16.12
C ASP A 257 -2.31 0.95 16.78
N ALA A 258 -2.89 0.01 17.54
CA ALA A 258 -2.16 -1.09 18.15
C ALA A 258 -1.82 -2.22 17.16
N LYS A 259 -2.45 -2.26 15.97
CA LYS A 259 -2.30 -3.35 15.02
C LYS A 259 -1.23 -3.05 13.97
N GLY A 260 -1.33 -1.93 13.26
CA GLY A 260 -0.34 -1.48 12.28
C GLY A 260 -0.40 -2.10 10.90
N GLY A 261 -1.28 -3.08 10.69
CA GLY A 261 -1.38 -3.80 9.42
C GLY A 261 -1.80 -2.92 8.25
N ALA A 262 -2.56 -1.85 8.50
CA ALA A 262 -3.03 -0.93 7.48
C ALA A 262 -1.88 -0.22 6.74
N ALA A 263 -0.84 0.21 7.47
CA ALA A 263 0.29 0.93 6.88
C ALA A 263 1.06 0.07 5.87
N LEU A 264 1.42 -1.14 6.31
CA LEU A 264 2.11 -2.13 5.47
C LEU A 264 1.28 -2.48 4.23
N SER A 265 -0.01 -2.69 4.45
CA SER A 265 -0.93 -3.11 3.39
C SER A 265 -1.16 -2.03 2.35
N ILE A 266 -1.35 -0.77 2.78
CA ILE A 266 -1.52 0.37 1.86
C ILE A 266 -0.28 0.55 0.98
N VAL A 267 0.92 0.44 1.56
CA VAL A 267 2.17 0.56 0.79
C VAL A 267 2.26 -0.54 -0.26
N LYS A 268 1.96 -1.78 0.10
CA LYS A 268 1.99 -2.91 -0.85
C LYS A 268 1.00 -2.73 -1.99
N VAL A 269 -0.29 -2.52 -1.69
CA VAL A 269 -1.36 -2.51 -2.72
C VAL A 269 -1.28 -1.29 -3.63
N THR A 270 -0.72 -0.18 -3.15
CA THR A 270 -0.60 1.05 -3.95
C THR A 270 0.78 1.27 -4.55
N SER A 271 1.80 0.61 -4.00
CA SER A 271 3.21 0.89 -4.30
C SER A 271 3.55 2.38 -4.16
N LYS A 272 2.91 3.07 -3.19
CA LYS A 272 3.12 4.50 -2.89
C LYS A 272 3.60 4.70 -1.46
N PRO A 273 4.50 5.67 -1.23
CA PRO A 273 5.08 5.89 0.07
C PRO A 273 4.06 6.52 1.03
N ILE A 274 4.21 6.23 2.32
CA ILE A 274 3.59 7.00 3.39
C ILE A 274 4.49 8.21 3.66
N LEU A 275 3.90 9.41 3.63
CA LEU A 275 4.62 10.66 3.82
C LEU A 275 4.63 11.10 5.30
N PHE A 276 3.47 10.99 5.96
CA PHE A 276 3.30 11.39 7.36
C PHE A 276 2.37 10.43 8.12
N LEU A 277 2.52 10.42 9.44
CA LEU A 277 1.61 9.84 10.41
C LEU A 277 0.96 10.96 11.24
N GLY A 278 -0.36 10.96 11.32
CA GLY A 278 -1.12 11.82 12.22
C GLY A 278 -1.26 11.14 13.57
N VAL A 279 -0.60 11.68 14.59
CA VAL A 279 -0.41 11.05 15.92
C VAL A 279 -1.13 11.80 17.06
N GLY A 280 -2.18 12.55 16.73
CA GLY A 280 -2.90 13.37 17.72
C GLY A 280 -3.86 14.36 17.08
N GLN A 281 -4.25 15.41 17.80
CA GLN A 281 -5.25 16.40 17.35
C GLN A 281 -4.65 17.80 17.12
N GLU A 282 -3.51 18.11 17.72
CA GLU A 282 -2.88 19.42 17.61
C GLU A 282 -2.21 19.61 16.24
N TYR A 283 -1.97 20.86 15.84
CA TYR A 283 -1.35 21.16 14.55
C TYR A 283 0.06 20.58 14.38
N GLY A 284 0.76 20.37 15.50
CA GLY A 284 2.09 19.75 15.53
C GLY A 284 2.07 18.23 15.44
N ASP A 285 0.92 17.58 15.61
CA ASP A 285 0.80 16.12 15.70
C ASP A 285 0.74 15.48 14.29
N LEU A 286 1.76 15.78 13.50
CA LEU A 286 1.99 15.26 12.15
C LEU A 286 3.48 14.93 12.01
N GLU A 287 3.80 13.66 12.13
CA GLU A 287 5.18 13.17 12.12
C GLU A 287 5.57 12.65 10.74
N PRO A 288 6.74 13.01 10.20
CA PRO A 288 7.25 12.40 8.97
C PRO A 288 7.38 10.89 9.15
N PHE A 289 6.86 10.12 8.20
CA PHE A 289 7.03 8.68 8.23
C PHE A 289 8.49 8.33 7.90
N LYS A 290 9.13 7.57 8.78
CA LYS A 290 10.50 7.06 8.59
C LYS A 290 10.46 5.54 8.61
N LYS A 291 10.89 4.91 7.51
CA LYS A 291 10.91 3.44 7.41
C LYS A 291 11.77 2.82 8.50
N GLU A 292 12.89 3.45 8.84
CA GLU A 292 13.84 2.95 9.84
C GLU A 292 13.17 2.91 11.21
N SER A 293 12.52 4.00 11.62
CA SER A 293 11.79 4.07 12.89
C SER A 293 10.61 3.09 12.94
N PHE A 294 9.92 2.88 11.81
CA PHE A 294 8.86 1.88 11.71
C PHE A 294 9.40 0.45 11.91
N LEU A 295 10.50 0.10 11.24
CA LEU A 295 11.16 -1.19 11.38
C LEU A 295 11.70 -1.39 12.81
N GLU A 296 12.29 -0.36 13.42
CA GLU A 296 12.74 -0.40 14.82
C GLU A 296 11.57 -0.60 15.79
N MET A 297 10.40 -0.01 15.54
CA MET A 297 9.21 -0.25 16.36
C MET A 297 8.71 -1.70 16.25
N LEU A 298 8.79 -2.30 15.05
CA LEU A 298 8.33 -3.67 14.81
C LEU A 298 9.28 -4.74 15.33
N PHE A 299 10.59 -4.55 15.16
CA PHE A 299 11.60 -5.57 15.44
C PHE A 299 12.49 -5.23 16.66
N GLY A 300 12.33 -4.05 17.25
CA GLY A 300 13.20 -3.52 18.31
C GLY A 300 14.36 -2.71 17.75
N GLU A 301 15.16 -2.09 18.64
CA GLU A 301 16.45 -1.54 18.23
C GLU A 301 17.21 -2.67 17.54
N ARG A 302 17.50 -2.48 16.25
CA ARG A 302 18.55 -3.26 15.62
C ARG A 302 19.81 -2.93 16.39
N GLN A 303 20.15 -3.76 17.38
CA GLN A 303 21.55 -3.93 17.64
C GLN A 303 22.15 -4.22 16.27
N MET A 304 23.24 -3.55 15.94
CA MET A 304 24.11 -3.95 14.84
C MET A 304 24.63 -5.35 15.19
N VAL A 305 23.75 -6.36 15.18
CA VAL A 305 24.05 -7.74 15.51
C VAL A 305 24.69 -8.27 14.25
N ASP A 306 26.01 -8.36 14.36
CA ASP A 306 26.93 -9.01 13.46
C ASP A 306 26.70 -8.76 11.98
N LYS A 307 27.51 -7.83 11.44
CA LYS A 307 27.70 -7.67 10.00
C LYS A 307 27.85 -9.02 9.28
N GLU A 308 28.37 -10.07 9.92
CA GLU A 308 28.43 -11.42 9.36
C GLU A 308 27.06 -12.09 9.14
N ILE A 309 26.07 -11.93 10.03
CA ILE A 309 24.72 -12.51 9.86
C ILE A 309 23.97 -11.73 8.78
N ALA A 310 23.99 -10.40 8.85
CA ALA A 310 23.44 -9.55 7.80
C ALA A 310 24.12 -9.80 6.43
N THR A 311 25.42 -10.08 6.41
CA THR A 311 26.14 -10.47 5.18
C THR A 311 25.75 -11.87 4.72
N LYS A 312 25.56 -12.86 5.62
CA LYS A 312 25.05 -14.20 5.24
C LYS A 312 23.63 -14.15 4.68
N VAL A 313 22.74 -13.36 5.27
CA VAL A 313 21.39 -13.13 4.74
C VAL A 313 21.52 -12.53 3.33
N ARG A 314 22.32 -11.47 3.20
CA ARG A 314 22.54 -10.78 1.91
C ARG A 314 23.24 -11.62 0.85
N ASP A 315 24.19 -12.47 1.22
CA ASP A 315 24.90 -13.39 0.34
C ASP A 315 24.01 -14.55 -0.10
N THR A 316 23.14 -15.05 0.79
CA THR A 316 22.10 -16.02 0.44
C THR A 316 21.14 -15.41 -0.60
N LEU A 317 20.80 -14.13 -0.45
CA LEU A 317 19.92 -13.39 -1.37
C LEU A 317 20.55 -13.10 -2.75
N LEU A 318 21.87 -12.91 -2.80
CA LEU A 318 22.60 -12.63 -4.04
C LEU A 318 23.05 -13.92 -4.77
N SER A 319 22.99 -15.08 -4.11
CA SER A 319 23.24 -16.35 -4.78
C SER A 319 22.06 -16.65 -5.73
N PRO A 320 22.32 -16.81 -7.05
CA PRO A 320 21.26 -17.26 -7.94
C PRO A 320 20.85 -18.64 -7.45
N ALA A 321 19.56 -18.84 -7.19
CA ALA A 321 18.97 -20.11 -6.81
C ALA A 321 19.62 -21.21 -7.65
N ALA A 322 20.54 -21.97 -7.03
CA ALA A 322 21.16 -23.10 -7.68
C ALA A 322 20.01 -24.05 -7.97
N SER A 323 19.69 -24.13 -9.25
CA SER A 323 18.78 -25.07 -9.87
C SER A 323 18.86 -26.40 -9.14
N ALA A 324 17.78 -26.75 -8.44
CA ALA A 324 17.53 -28.10 -7.99
C ALA A 324 17.23 -28.97 -9.23
N GLU A 325 18.27 -29.23 -10.03
CA GLU A 325 18.28 -30.39 -10.91
C GLU A 325 18.52 -31.60 -10.00
N ALA A 326 17.45 -32.37 -9.80
CA ALA A 326 17.57 -33.71 -9.23
C ALA A 326 18.55 -34.52 -10.09
N PRO A 327 19.46 -35.31 -9.51
CA PRO A 327 20.36 -36.13 -10.30
C PRO A 327 19.54 -37.20 -11.03
N VAL A 328 19.43 -37.04 -12.35
CA VAL A 328 18.91 -38.08 -13.24
C VAL A 328 19.89 -39.24 -13.17
N GLN A 329 19.47 -40.33 -12.54
CA GLN A 329 20.16 -41.61 -12.66
C GLN A 329 20.02 -42.08 -14.10
N GLU A 330 21.16 -42.20 -14.80
CA GLU A 330 21.23 -42.88 -16.09
C GLU A 330 20.80 -44.35 -15.90
N PRO A 331 19.85 -44.88 -16.69
CA PRO A 331 19.57 -46.31 -16.68
C PRO A 331 20.68 -47.05 -17.44
N GLU A 332 21.19 -48.11 -16.81
CA GLU A 332 22.17 -49.03 -17.38
C GLU A 332 21.71 -49.60 -18.74
N SER A 333 22.67 -49.73 -19.65
CA SER A 333 22.51 -50.32 -20.98
C SER A 333 22.20 -51.82 -20.91
N GLY A 334 20.92 -52.18 -20.99
CA GLY A 334 20.43 -53.55 -21.20
C GLY A 334 20.10 -53.83 -22.66
N GLN A 335 20.52 -54.99 -23.16
CA GLN A 335 20.41 -55.45 -24.56
C GLN A 335 19.00 -55.40 -25.16
N ALA A 336 18.91 -55.05 -26.44
CA ALA A 336 17.69 -55.03 -27.23
C ALA A 336 17.14 -56.44 -27.52
N PRO A 337 15.85 -56.73 -27.29
CA PRO A 337 15.16 -57.89 -27.86
C PRO A 337 14.64 -57.59 -29.28
N GLU A 338 14.67 -58.59 -30.16
CA GLU A 338 14.14 -58.56 -31.53
C GLU A 338 12.62 -58.26 -31.58
N PRO A 339 12.10 -57.69 -32.69
CA PRO A 339 10.70 -57.32 -32.82
C PRO A 339 9.79 -58.54 -33.11
N GLU A 340 8.73 -58.70 -32.31
CA GLU A 340 7.60 -59.59 -32.60
C GLU A 340 6.60 -58.96 -33.61
N PRO A 341 5.87 -59.79 -34.39
CA PRO A 341 5.07 -59.32 -35.53
C PRO A 341 3.74 -58.65 -35.14
N GLU A 342 3.35 -57.62 -35.89
CA GLU A 342 2.11 -56.84 -35.70
C GLU A 342 0.82 -57.68 -35.89
N PRO A 343 -0.20 -57.53 -35.02
CA PRO A 343 -1.53 -58.10 -35.21
C PRO A 343 -2.40 -57.27 -36.18
N PRO A 344 -3.39 -57.91 -36.86
CA PRO A 344 -4.15 -57.30 -37.95
C PRO A 344 -5.16 -56.22 -37.51
N LYS A 345 -5.35 -55.22 -38.37
CA LYS A 345 -6.27 -54.08 -38.19
C LYS A 345 -7.76 -54.52 -38.19
N PRO A 346 -8.60 -53.98 -37.29
CA PRO A 346 -10.05 -54.21 -37.32
C PRO A 346 -10.77 -53.38 -38.40
N GLU A 347 -11.83 -53.95 -38.98
CA GLU A 347 -12.72 -53.36 -40.00
C GLU A 347 -13.62 -52.23 -39.43
N PRO A 348 -14.07 -51.27 -40.27
CA PRO A 348 -14.85 -50.11 -39.82
C PRO A 348 -16.34 -50.44 -39.56
N GLU A 349 -16.86 -49.99 -38.41
CA GLU A 349 -18.28 -50.03 -38.07
C GLU A 349 -19.11 -48.99 -38.86
N PRO A 350 -20.40 -49.29 -39.18
CA PRO A 350 -21.28 -48.39 -39.93
C PRO A 350 -21.84 -47.22 -39.08
N PRO A 351 -22.19 -46.08 -39.71
CA PRO A 351 -22.57 -44.85 -39.00
C PRO A 351 -23.92 -44.95 -38.30
N ALA A 352 -23.99 -44.41 -37.07
CA ALA A 352 -25.20 -44.29 -36.28
C ALA A 352 -26.19 -43.27 -36.86
N ALA A 353 -27.48 -43.60 -36.78
CA ALA A 353 -28.60 -42.81 -37.28
C ALA A 353 -28.87 -41.57 -36.41
N ALA A 354 -29.31 -40.48 -37.07
CA ALA A 354 -29.73 -39.23 -36.46
C ALA A 354 -31.11 -39.38 -35.77
N GLU A 355 -31.23 -38.89 -34.54
CA GLU A 355 -32.52 -38.64 -33.88
C GLU A 355 -32.98 -37.17 -34.09
N PRO A 356 -34.30 -36.91 -34.12
CA PRO A 356 -34.86 -35.74 -34.79
C PRO A 356 -35.07 -34.52 -33.88
N ASP A 357 -34.84 -33.34 -34.46
CA ASP A 357 -35.28 -32.03 -33.97
C ASP A 357 -36.82 -31.97 -33.93
N GLY A 358 -37.38 -31.56 -32.79
CA GLY A 358 -38.82 -31.43 -32.60
C GLY A 358 -39.18 -30.39 -31.54
N SER A 359 -39.37 -29.14 -31.96
CA SER A 359 -40.14 -28.13 -31.24
C SER A 359 -40.70 -27.06 -32.20
N ASP A 360 -41.67 -27.47 -33.02
CA ASP A 360 -42.62 -26.53 -33.65
C ASP A 360 -43.78 -26.28 -32.66
N ASP A 361 -43.81 -25.08 -32.08
CA ASP A 361 -44.93 -24.54 -31.30
C ASP A 361 -45.85 -23.71 -32.22
N PRO A 362 -47.10 -24.14 -32.49
CA PRO A 362 -47.98 -23.46 -33.44
C PRO A 362 -48.89 -22.39 -32.82
N PHE A 363 -48.61 -21.84 -31.63
CA PHE A 363 -49.48 -20.82 -30.99
C PHE A 363 -48.77 -19.53 -30.55
N SER A 364 -47.74 -19.08 -31.26
CA SER A 364 -47.21 -17.71 -31.11
C SER A 364 -47.91 -16.71 -32.03
N GLY A 365 -49.16 -16.33 -31.70
CA GLY A 365 -49.78 -15.16 -32.33
C GLY A 365 -51.31 -15.10 -32.31
N ILE A 366 -51.89 -14.78 -31.14
CA ILE A 366 -53.10 -13.92 -30.97
C ILE A 366 -52.92 -13.13 -29.68
#